data_AF-A0A2I0JRE6-F1
#
_entry.id   AF-A0A2I0JRE6-F1
#
_cell.length_a   1.000
_cell.length_b   1.000
_cell.length_c   1.000
_cell.angle_alpha   90.00
_cell.angle_beta   90.00
_cell.angle_gamma   90.00
#
_symmetry.space_group_name_H-M   'P 1'
#
loop_
_entity.id
_entity.type
_entity.pdbx_description
1 polymer ?
#
loop_
_entity_poly.entity_id
_entity_poly.type
_entity_poly.pdbx_seq_one_letter_code
_entity_poly.pdbx_strand_id
1 'polypeptide(L)'
;MQDVFAIGDCSGFLESTGKPVLPALAQVAERQGKYLASLLNGIGKAGGGHANCAKDAEFGGPFVYKHLGSMATVGRYKALVDLRQSKEAKGLSLAGFVSWFIWRSAYLTRVISWRNRFYVAINWLTTLVFGRDISRI
;
A
#
# COMPACT_ATOMS: atom_id res chain seq x y z
N MET A 1 11.36 -25.69 -1.24
CA MET A 1 11.95 -24.76 -2.22
C MET A 1 12.55 -23.60 -1.44
N GLN A 2 13.79 -23.20 -1.74
CA GLN A 2 14.49 -22.15 -0.98
C GLN A 2 14.62 -20.81 -1.75
N ASP A 3 14.23 -20.75 -3.04
CA ASP A 3 14.27 -19.53 -3.87
C ASP A 3 12.88 -19.02 -4.29
N VAL A 4 11.81 -19.41 -3.58
CA VAL A 4 10.44 -19.01 -3.93
C VAL A 4 9.94 -17.98 -2.93
N PHE A 5 9.56 -16.81 -3.44
CA PHE A 5 9.05 -15.70 -2.64
C PHE A 5 7.61 -15.37 -3.05
N ALA A 6 6.78 -15.02 -2.08
CA ALA A 6 5.40 -14.54 -2.30
C ALA A 6 5.17 -13.27 -1.47
N ILE A 7 4.42 -12.31 -2.04
CA ILE A 7 4.07 -11.04 -1.41
C ILE A 7 2.62 -10.67 -1.72
N GLY A 8 2.02 -9.79 -0.91
CA GLY A 8 0.65 -9.32 -1.07
C GLY A 8 -0.39 -10.32 -0.56
N ASP A 9 -1.60 -10.23 -1.10
CA ASP A 9 -2.75 -10.99 -0.58
C ASP A 9 -2.62 -12.50 -0.81
N CYS A 10 -1.78 -12.93 -1.76
CA CYS A 10 -1.50 -14.36 -1.99
C CYS A 10 -0.50 -14.95 -0.98
N SER A 11 0.24 -14.13 -0.22
CA SER A 11 1.23 -14.60 0.75
C SER A 11 0.64 -14.81 2.14
N GLY A 12 -0.63 -15.20 2.20
CA GLY A 12 -1.38 -15.42 3.43
C GLY A 12 -0.59 -16.25 4.45
N PHE A 13 -0.19 -15.60 5.54
CA PHE A 13 0.34 -16.28 6.71
C PHE A 13 -0.79 -17.12 7.30
N LEU A 14 -0.87 -18.39 6.94
CA LEU A 14 -1.86 -19.31 7.51
C LEU A 14 -1.54 -19.59 8.98
N GLU A 15 -2.57 -19.83 9.80
CA GLU A 15 -2.44 -20.29 11.19
C GLU A 15 -1.47 -21.47 11.36
N SER A 16 -1.33 -22.34 10.34
CA SER A 16 -0.38 -23.46 10.33
C SER A 16 1.10 -23.04 10.36
N THR A 17 1.41 -21.78 10.03
CA THR A 17 2.78 -21.23 10.06
C THR A 17 3.14 -20.52 11.36
N GLY A 18 2.18 -20.35 12.30
CA GLY A 18 2.42 -19.71 13.60
C GLY A 18 2.79 -18.22 13.55
N LYS A 19 2.66 -17.56 12.39
CA LYS A 19 3.03 -16.17 12.18
C LYS A 19 1.78 -15.28 12.06
N PRO A 20 1.80 -14.03 12.58
CA PRO A 20 0.65 -13.15 12.56
C PRO A 20 0.22 -12.80 11.14
N VAL A 21 -1.08 -12.91 10.88
CA VAL A 21 -1.68 -12.56 9.58
C VAL A 21 -1.68 -11.05 9.40
N LEU A 22 -1.07 -10.58 8.32
CA LEU A 22 -1.12 -9.17 7.95
C LEU A 22 -2.43 -8.88 7.19
N PRO A 23 -3.00 -7.66 7.34
CA PRO A 23 -4.24 -7.32 6.66
C PRO A 23 -4.03 -7.23 5.14
N ALA A 24 -5.05 -7.66 4.37
CA ALA A 24 -5.07 -7.58 2.91
C ALA A 24 -5.22 -6.12 2.45
N LEU A 25 -4.10 -5.38 2.48
CA LEU A 25 -4.02 -3.96 2.17
C LEU A 25 -2.92 -3.71 1.13
N ALA A 26 -3.19 -2.82 0.18
CA ALA A 26 -2.18 -2.37 -0.79
C ALA A 26 -0.89 -1.85 -0.13
N GLN A 27 -1.00 -1.24 1.07
CA GLN A 27 0.17 -0.81 1.83
C GLN A 27 1.06 -1.97 2.30
N VAL A 28 0.46 -3.10 2.68
CA VAL A 28 1.22 -4.31 3.07
C VAL A 28 1.97 -4.84 1.86
N ALA A 29 1.28 -5.01 0.73
CA ALA A 29 1.87 -5.47 -0.52
C ALA A 29 3.01 -4.55 -1.01
N GLU A 30 2.82 -3.23 -0.98
CA GLU A 30 3.85 -2.25 -1.36
C GLU A 30 5.12 -2.39 -0.50
N ARG A 31 4.95 -2.53 0.82
CA ARG A 31 6.06 -2.65 1.77
C ARG A 31 6.78 -3.99 1.63
N GLN A 32 6.04 -5.08 1.47
CA GLN A 32 6.61 -6.40 1.18
C GLN A 32 7.37 -6.39 -0.14
N GLY A 33 6.85 -5.72 -1.18
CA GLY A 33 7.53 -5.56 -2.46
C GLY A 33 8.86 -4.79 -2.34
N LYS A 34 8.88 -3.69 -1.58
CA LYS A 34 10.12 -2.93 -1.31
C LYS A 34 11.15 -3.76 -0.53
N TYR A 35 10.70 -4.50 0.49
CA TYR A 35 11.55 -5.41 1.24
C TYR A 35 12.14 -6.51 0.35
N LEU A 36 11.30 -7.18 -0.44
CA LEU A 36 11.73 -8.22 -1.36
C LEU A 36 12.69 -7.68 -2.42
N ALA A 37 12.44 -6.50 -2.99
CA ALA A 37 13.35 -5.87 -3.93
C ALA A 37 14.74 -5.62 -3.32
N SER A 38 14.80 -5.15 -2.07
CA SER A 38 16.08 -4.95 -1.37
C SER A 38 16.83 -6.27 -1.14
N LEU A 39 16.09 -7.33 -0.83
CA LEU A 39 16.62 -8.68 -0.63
C LEU A 39 17.17 -9.27 -1.92
N LEU A 40 16.41 -9.19 -3.03
CA LEU A 40 16.85 -9.66 -4.35
C LEU A 40 18.07 -8.88 -4.85
N ASN A 41 18.13 -7.57 -4.59
CA ASN A 41 19.32 -6.77 -4.91
C ASN A 41 20.55 -7.21 -4.09
N GLY A 42 20.36 -7.64 -2.84
CA GLY A 42 21.42 -8.22 -2.01
C GLY A 42 21.94 -9.54 -2.59
N ILE A 43 21.04 -10.44 -2.95
CA ILE A 43 21.38 -11.71 -3.62
C ILE A 43 22.15 -11.47 -4.92
N GLY A 44 21.68 -10.54 -5.75
CA GLY A 44 22.35 -10.19 -7.00
C GLY A 44 23.78 -9.65 -6.79
N LYS A 45 24.00 -8.83 -5.75
CA LYS A 45 25.34 -8.34 -5.39
C LYS A 45 26.27 -9.43 -4.87
N ALA A 46 25.73 -10.45 -4.21
CA ALA A 46 26.49 -11.60 -3.73
C ALA A 46 26.85 -12.61 -4.83
N GLY A 47 26.58 -12.29 -6.10
CA GLY A 47 26.86 -13.18 -7.24
C GLY A 47 25.79 -14.24 -7.48
N GLY A 48 24.58 -14.07 -6.92
CA GLY A 48 23.44 -14.94 -7.18
C GLY A 48 22.85 -14.77 -8.59
N GLY A 49 21.63 -15.29 -8.79
CA GLY A 49 20.93 -15.26 -10.09
C GLY A 49 20.80 -16.62 -10.79
N HIS A 50 21.27 -17.69 -10.13
CA HIS A 50 21.07 -19.08 -10.54
C HIS A 50 20.17 -19.82 -9.54
N ALA A 51 19.68 -21.01 -9.91
CA ALA A 51 18.86 -21.83 -9.00
C ALA A 51 19.61 -22.11 -7.69
N ASN A 52 18.89 -22.10 -6.57
CA ASN A 52 19.39 -22.31 -5.21
C ASN A 52 20.39 -21.26 -4.69
N CYS A 53 20.50 -20.09 -5.31
CA CYS A 53 21.38 -19.02 -4.81
C CYS A 53 20.89 -18.37 -3.52
N ALA A 54 19.60 -18.50 -3.18
CA ALA A 54 19.05 -17.92 -1.96
C ALA A 54 19.37 -18.75 -0.70
N LYS A 55 20.02 -19.92 -0.84
CA LYS A 55 20.44 -20.77 0.30
C LYS A 55 21.53 -20.13 1.14
N ASP A 56 22.50 -19.51 0.48
CA ASP A 56 23.68 -18.89 1.10
C ASP A 56 23.47 -17.39 1.31
N ALA A 57 22.29 -16.87 0.94
CA ALA A 57 21.96 -15.47 1.10
C ALA A 57 21.64 -15.16 2.55
N GLU A 58 22.44 -14.28 3.17
CA GLU A 58 22.15 -13.74 4.47
C GLU A 58 20.96 -12.76 4.35
N PHE A 59 19.76 -13.25 4.65
CA PHE A 59 18.59 -12.39 4.73
C PHE A 59 18.73 -11.50 5.97
N GLY A 60 18.56 -10.19 5.79
CA GLY A 60 18.46 -9.27 6.92
C GLY A 60 17.29 -9.62 7.85
N GLY A 61 17.05 -8.78 8.87
CA GLY A 61 15.97 -8.98 9.82
C GLY A 61 14.60 -9.23 9.17
N PRO A 62 13.69 -9.95 9.86
CA PRO A 62 12.38 -10.30 9.32
C PRO A 62 11.57 -9.05 8.94
N PHE A 63 10.72 -9.17 7.93
CA PHE A 63 9.81 -8.10 7.56
C PHE A 63 8.89 -7.72 8.74
N VAL A 64 8.92 -6.45 9.15
CA VAL A 64 8.02 -5.89 10.16
C VAL A 64 7.11 -4.87 9.50
N TYR A 65 5.80 -5.12 9.54
CA TYR A 65 4.81 -4.19 9.02
C TYR A 65 4.60 -3.02 9.99
N LYS A 66 4.86 -1.80 9.50
CA LYS A 66 4.49 -0.56 10.20
C LYS A 66 3.26 0.05 9.54
N HIS A 67 2.16 0.10 10.28
CA HIS A 67 0.94 0.76 9.83
C HIS A 67 1.16 2.28 9.75
N LEU A 68 0.66 2.92 8.69
CA LEU A 68 0.86 4.36 8.44
C LEU A 68 -0.40 5.16 8.76
N GLY A 69 -1.46 4.49 9.20
CA GLY A 69 -2.79 5.04 9.30
C GLY A 69 -3.72 4.55 8.19
N SER A 70 -4.99 4.88 8.34
CA SER A 70 -6.08 4.53 7.45
C SER A 70 -6.86 5.77 7.05
N MET A 71 -7.43 5.76 5.84
CA MET A 71 -8.29 6.84 5.38
C MET A 71 -9.47 6.26 4.60
N ALA A 72 -10.66 6.82 4.82
CA ALA A 72 -11.89 6.37 4.19
C ALA A 72 -12.76 7.55 3.77
N THR A 73 -13.28 7.54 2.54
CA THR A 73 -14.26 8.53 2.10
C THR A 73 -15.66 8.10 2.48
N VAL A 74 -16.45 9.01 3.06
CA VAL A 74 -17.86 8.73 3.43
C VAL A 74 -18.83 9.29 2.38
N GLY A 75 -18.33 10.09 1.43
CA GLY A 75 -19.14 10.80 0.43
C GLY A 75 -19.55 12.20 0.90
N ARG A 76 -20.31 12.93 0.07
CA ARG A 76 -20.74 14.32 0.34
C ARG A 76 -19.60 15.24 0.82
N TYR A 77 -18.44 15.15 0.18
CA TYR A 77 -17.23 15.93 0.53
C TYR A 77 -16.70 15.67 1.95
N LYS A 78 -16.97 14.49 2.52
CA LYS A 78 -16.48 14.06 3.84
C LYS A 78 -15.59 12.84 3.73
N ALA A 79 -14.51 12.84 4.50
CA ALA A 79 -13.68 11.68 4.72
C ALA A 79 -13.26 11.58 6.19
N LEU A 80 -12.73 10.42 6.53
CA LEU A 80 -12.09 10.10 7.79
C LEU A 80 -10.62 9.82 7.51
N VAL A 81 -9.75 10.41 8.31
CA VAL A 81 -8.30 10.19 8.27
C VAL A 81 -7.89 9.82 9.69
N ASP A 82 -7.38 8.61 9.86
CA ASP A 82 -6.82 8.14 11.12
C ASP A 82 -5.34 7.84 10.92
N LEU A 83 -4.47 8.68 11.47
CA LEU A 83 -3.01 8.52 11.38
C LEU A 83 -2.42 7.75 12.57
N ARG A 84 -3.23 7.04 13.34
CA ARG A 84 -2.76 6.17 14.42
C ARG A 84 -1.95 5.00 13.85
N GLN A 85 -0.71 4.87 14.32
CA GLN A 85 0.20 3.79 13.91
C GLN A 85 -0.06 2.48 14.69
N SER A 86 -0.72 2.56 15.86
CA SER A 86 -1.13 1.45 16.71
C SER A 86 -2.39 1.83 17.50
N LYS A 87 -3.13 0.85 18.04
CA LYS A 87 -4.31 1.07 18.90
C LYS A 87 -4.01 1.96 20.11
N GLU A 88 -2.78 1.91 20.63
CA GLU A 88 -2.33 2.69 21.79
C GLU A 88 -1.65 4.02 21.41
N ALA A 89 -1.41 4.28 20.12
CA ALA A 89 -0.68 5.47 19.70
C ALA A 89 -1.58 6.73 19.77
N LYS A 90 -1.05 7.83 20.32
CA LYS A 90 -1.63 9.19 20.15
C LYS A 90 -1.46 9.61 18.69
N GLY A 91 -2.32 9.12 17.81
CA GLY A 91 -2.42 9.57 16.42
C GLY A 91 -3.53 10.60 16.24
N LEU A 92 -3.39 11.40 15.19
CA LEU A 92 -4.38 12.38 14.78
C LEU A 92 -5.52 11.67 14.03
N SER A 93 -6.75 11.85 14.50
CA SER A 93 -7.97 11.39 13.82
C SER A 93 -8.80 12.62 13.45
N LEU A 94 -9.05 12.80 12.15
CA LEU A 94 -9.78 13.94 11.59
C LEU A 94 -10.98 13.44 10.80
N ALA A 95 -12.10 14.16 10.91
CA ALA A 95 -13.30 13.91 10.13
C ALA A 95 -13.78 15.20 9.45
N GLY A 96 -14.33 15.07 8.24
CA GLY A 96 -15.02 16.16 7.54
C GLY A 96 -14.35 16.59 6.24
N PHE A 97 -14.51 17.87 5.91
CA PHE A 97 -14.07 18.44 4.62
C PHE A 97 -12.55 18.51 4.49
N VAL A 98 -11.86 18.90 5.58
CA VAL A 98 -10.38 18.94 5.61
C VAL A 98 -9.80 17.55 5.37
N SER A 99 -10.34 16.53 6.05
CA SER A 99 -9.98 15.12 5.82
C SER A 99 -10.24 14.68 4.39
N TRP A 100 -11.31 15.15 3.77
CA TRP A 100 -11.62 14.86 2.37
C TRP A 100 -10.58 15.45 1.41
N PHE A 101 -10.13 16.68 1.65
CA PHE A 101 -9.07 17.29 0.87
C PHE A 101 -7.72 16.56 1.04
N ILE A 102 -7.39 16.18 2.28
CA ILE A 102 -6.20 15.37 2.58
C ILE A 102 -6.27 14.03 1.84
N TRP A 103 -7.41 13.34 1.88
CA TRP A 103 -7.62 12.08 1.19
C TRP A 103 -7.42 12.22 -0.33
N ARG A 104 -8.02 13.23 -0.96
CA ARG A 104 -7.85 13.49 -2.40
C ARG A 104 -6.39 13.76 -2.77
N SER A 105 -5.70 14.53 -1.94
CA SER A 105 -4.28 14.86 -2.15
C SER A 105 -3.39 13.62 -2.04
N ALA A 106 -3.61 12.80 -1.01
CA ALA A 106 -2.88 11.55 -0.80
C ALA A 106 -3.17 10.52 -1.91
N TYR A 107 -4.41 10.47 -2.42
CA TYR A 107 -4.75 9.62 -3.54
C TYR A 107 -3.97 10.02 -4.81
N LEU A 108 -3.97 11.31 -5.16
CA LEU A 108 -3.24 11.81 -6.33
C LEU A 108 -1.73 11.55 -6.25
N THR A 109 -1.11 11.65 -5.07
CA THR A 109 0.33 11.36 -4.91
C THR A 109 0.65 9.87 -4.98
N ARG A 110 -0.31 8.99 -4.66
CA ARG A 110 -0.16 7.53 -4.76
C ARG A 110 -0.35 7.00 -6.19
N VAL A 111 -0.95 7.78 -7.09
CA VAL A 111 -1.08 7.38 -8.50
C VAL A 111 0.29 7.40 -9.17
N ILE A 112 0.72 6.23 -9.64
CA ILE A 112 2.08 6.00 -10.16
C ILE A 112 2.37 6.82 -11.44
N SER A 113 1.40 6.94 -12.35
CA SER A 113 1.59 7.59 -13.64
C SER A 113 1.08 9.03 -13.63
N TRP A 114 1.91 9.97 -14.08
CA TRP A 114 1.52 11.37 -14.29
C TRP A 114 0.29 11.50 -15.17
N ARG A 115 0.22 10.74 -16.27
CA ARG A 115 -0.95 10.72 -17.16
C ARG A 115 -2.22 10.34 -16.40
N ASN A 116 -2.16 9.29 -15.59
CA ASN A 116 -3.30 8.85 -14.81
C ASN A 116 -3.66 9.86 -13.71
N ARG A 117 -2.66 10.51 -13.10
CA ARG A 117 -2.86 11.58 -12.12
C ARG A 117 -3.60 12.78 -12.72
N PHE A 118 -3.23 13.20 -13.93
CA PHE A 118 -3.94 14.25 -14.66
C PHE A 118 -5.36 13.84 -15.03
N TYR A 119 -5.57 12.63 -15.54
CA TYR A 119 -6.93 12.14 -15.84
C TYR A 119 -7.83 12.12 -14.61
N VAL A 120 -7.33 11.68 -13.46
CA VAL A 120 -8.09 11.70 -12.20
C VAL A 120 -8.45 13.12 -11.80
N ALA A 121 -7.50 14.06 -11.90
CA ALA A 121 -7.74 15.47 -11.55
C ALA A 121 -8.78 16.12 -12.48
N ILE A 122 -8.67 15.91 -13.79
CA ILE A 122 -9.64 16.41 -14.78
C ILE A 122 -11.01 15.80 -14.53
N ASN A 123 -11.10 14.48 -14.33
CA ASN A 123 -12.37 13.82 -14.06
C ASN A 123 -13.04 14.36 -12.79
N TRP A 124 -12.26 14.62 -11.74
CA TRP A 124 -12.78 15.29 -10.54
C TRP A 124 -13.28 16.70 -10.82
N LEU A 125 -12.58 17.49 -11.64
CA LEU A 125 -13.02 18.83 -12.03
C LEU A 125 -14.30 18.78 -12.86
N THR A 126 -14.37 17.91 -13.87
CA THR A 126 -15.56 17.70 -14.70
C THR A 126 -16.74 17.28 -13.84
N THR A 127 -16.54 16.35 -12.89
CA THR A 127 -17.60 15.92 -11.96
C THR A 127 -18.09 17.05 -11.05
N LEU A 128 -17.20 17.99 -10.68
CA LEU A 128 -17.58 19.14 -9.85
C LEU A 128 -18.40 20.16 -10.64
N VAL A 129 -18.06 20.41 -11.92
CA VAL A 129 -18.70 21.42 -12.76
C VAL A 129 -20.00 20.91 -13.39
N PHE A 130 -19.98 19.69 -13.94
CA PHE A 130 -21.07 19.13 -14.74
C PHE A 130 -21.88 18.06 -14.00
N GLY A 131 -21.48 17.70 -12.77
CA GLY A 131 -22.05 16.56 -12.06
C GLY A 131 -21.46 15.24 -12.55
N ARG A 132 -21.87 14.14 -11.91
CA ARG A 132 -21.34 12.81 -12.22
C ARG A 132 -22.06 12.26 -13.45
N ASP A 133 -21.31 11.96 -14.51
CA ASP A 133 -21.86 11.23 -15.64
C ASP A 133 -22.27 9.81 -15.19
N ILE A 134 -23.54 9.48 -15.40
CA ILE A 134 -24.15 8.20 -15.06
C ILE A 134 -24.64 7.46 -16.32
N SER A 135 -24.33 7.99 -17.50
CA SER A 135 -24.69 7.39 -18.78
C SER A 135 -24.01 6.04 -18.90
N ARG A 136 -24.80 4.97 -18.89
CA ARG A 136 -24.33 3.63 -19.23
C ARG A 136 -24.44 3.51 -20.75
N ILE A 137 -23.30 3.54 -21.43
CA ILE A 137 -23.18 3.15 -22.84
C ILE A 137 -22.83 1.66 -22.85
#